data_AF-A0A5Q0THG4-F1
#
_entry.id   AF-A0A5Q0THG4-F1
#
_cell.length_a   1.000
_cell.length_b   1.000
_cell.length_c   1.000
_cell.angle_alpha   90.00
_cell.angle_beta   90.00
_cell.angle_gamma   90.00
#
_symmetry.space_group_name_H-M   'P 1'
#
loop_
_entity.id
_entity.type
_entity.pdbx_description
1 polymer ?
#
loop_
_entity_poly.entity_id
_entity_poly.type
_entity_poly.pdbx_seq_one_letter_code
_entity_poly.pdbx_strand_id
1 'polypeptide(L)'
;MMHFNEKRRAVRNAIERLEREGAAVIGWNVKLAIPTITIEMPPVSLMTKAYTVTERKAGKRVTSHVAKLSGCLVRWYDSELPEAFFITQHLNPYAPELIASWPTNL
;
A
#
# COMPACT_ATOMS: atom_id res chain seq x y z
N MET A 1 10.10 -19.68 -15.54
CA MET A 1 9.01 -19.56 -14.54
C MET A 1 9.65 -19.72 -13.17
N MET A 2 9.37 -18.82 -12.21
CA MET A 2 10.06 -18.80 -10.91
C MET A 2 9.74 -20.06 -10.09
N HIS A 3 10.74 -20.71 -9.49
CA HIS A 3 10.53 -21.88 -8.65
C HIS A 3 9.81 -21.52 -7.34
N PHE A 4 9.10 -22.47 -6.73
CA PHE A 4 8.31 -22.22 -5.52
C PHE A 4 9.15 -21.65 -4.36
N ASN A 5 10.37 -22.16 -4.16
CA ASN A 5 11.28 -21.65 -3.13
C ASN A 5 11.76 -20.22 -3.41
N GLU A 6 12.01 -19.89 -4.69
CA GLU A 6 12.35 -18.54 -5.11
C GLU A 6 11.20 -17.57 -4.87
N LYS A 7 9.95 -17.99 -5.16
CA LYS A 7 8.76 -17.19 -4.86
C LYS A 7 8.62 -16.92 -3.36
N ARG A 8 8.85 -17.91 -2.49
CA ARG A 8 8.81 -17.73 -1.03
C ARG A 8 9.87 -16.74 -0.56
N ARG A 9 11.08 -16.82 -1.11
CA ARG A 9 12.17 -15.88 -0.81
C ARG A 9 11.84 -14.47 -1.30
N ALA A 10 11.33 -14.35 -2.52
CA ALA A 10 10.92 -13.06 -3.10
C ALA A 10 9.84 -12.38 -2.25
N VAL A 11 8.83 -13.14 -1.82
CA VAL A 11 7.77 -12.62 -0.94
C VAL A 11 8.32 -12.18 0.41
N ARG A 12 9.17 -12.98 1.05
CA ARG A 12 9.79 -12.61 2.33
C ARG A 12 10.58 -11.29 2.21
N ASN A 13 11.43 -11.19 1.19
CA ASN A 13 12.21 -9.99 0.94
C ASN A 13 11.33 -8.77 0.62
N ALA A 14 10.21 -8.97 -0.06
CA ALA A 14 9.26 -7.90 -0.35
C ALA A 14 8.54 -7.43 0.93
N ILE A 15 8.09 -8.36 1.77
CA ILE A 15 7.42 -8.07 3.05
C ILE A 15 8.35 -7.29 3.97
N GLU A 16 9.59 -7.74 4.18
CA GLU A 16 10.57 -7.05 5.04
C GLU A 16 10.82 -5.60 4.58
N ARG A 17 10.82 -5.36 3.26
CA ARG A 17 10.96 -4.00 2.70
C ARG A 17 9.71 -3.16 2.90
N LEU A 18 8.54 -3.74 2.68
CA LEU A 18 7.26 -3.06 2.88
C LEU A 18 7.09 -2.66 4.35
N GLU A 19 7.39 -3.55 5.29
CA GLU A 19 7.34 -3.29 6.73
C GLU A 19 8.33 -2.19 7.13
N ARG A 20 9.56 -2.21 6.59
CA ARG A 20 10.55 -1.16 6.83
C ARG A 20 10.10 0.21 6.33
N GLU A 21 9.34 0.24 5.24
CA GLU A 21 8.77 1.46 4.67
C GLU A 21 7.41 1.85 5.29
N GLY A 22 6.96 1.14 6.34
CA GLY A 22 5.74 1.46 7.09
C GLY A 22 4.45 0.98 6.44
N ALA A 23 4.51 0.08 5.45
CA ALA A 23 3.34 -0.45 4.77
C ALA A 23 2.75 -1.65 5.51
N ALA A 24 1.43 -1.64 5.73
CA ALA A 24 0.71 -2.76 6.35
C ALA A 24 0.37 -3.83 5.31
N VAL A 25 0.90 -5.04 5.49
CA VAL A 25 0.62 -6.21 4.63
C VAL A 25 -0.67 -6.90 5.10
N ILE A 26 -1.68 -6.92 4.24
CA ILE A 26 -2.98 -7.58 4.49
C ILE A 26 -2.90 -9.08 4.14
N GLY A 27 -2.12 -9.43 3.11
CA GLY A 27 -1.96 -10.83 2.71
C GLY A 27 -1.09 -11.03 1.48
N TRP A 28 -0.83 -12.28 1.13
CA TRP A 28 -0.02 -12.64 -0.04
C TRP A 28 -0.45 -13.96 -0.67
N ASN A 29 -0.12 -14.13 -1.95
CA ASN A 29 -0.43 -15.32 -2.74
C ASN A 29 0.77 -15.73 -3.59
N VAL A 30 1.32 -16.92 -3.30
CA VAL A 30 2.47 -17.52 -4.01
C VAL A 30 2.08 -18.55 -5.07
N LYS A 31 0.79 -18.91 -5.17
CA LYS A 31 0.29 -19.92 -6.12
C LYS A 31 0.25 -19.38 -7.55
N LEU A 32 0.18 -18.07 -7.71
CA LEU A 32 0.15 -17.39 -9.01
C LEU A 32 1.51 -17.45 -9.71
N ALA A 33 1.53 -17.23 -11.03
CA ALA A 33 2.76 -17.21 -11.83
C ALA A 33 3.78 -16.20 -11.27
N ILE A 34 3.30 -15.01 -10.90
CA ILE A 34 4.04 -13.98 -10.18
C ILE A 34 3.40 -13.87 -8.78
N PRO A 35 4.15 -13.97 -7.68
CA PRO A 35 3.59 -13.83 -6.36
C PRO A 35 2.98 -12.43 -6.16
N THR A 36 1.83 -12.37 -5.51
CA THR A 36 1.09 -11.12 -5.27
C THR A 36 1.01 -10.83 -3.78
N ILE A 37 1.23 -9.59 -3.38
CA ILE A 37 1.12 -9.10 -2.02
C ILE A 37 0.03 -8.02 -2.03
N THR A 38 -0.89 -8.09 -1.09
CA THR A 38 -1.92 -7.06 -0.88
C THR A 38 -1.55 -6.25 0.35
N ILE A 39 -1.51 -4.92 0.20
CA ILE A 39 -1.23 -3.98 1.27
C ILE A 39 -2.40 -3.02 1.45
N GLU A 40 -2.50 -2.44 2.65
CA GLU A 40 -3.51 -1.43 2.96
C GLU A 40 -3.07 -0.05 2.47
N MET A 41 -1.89 0.40 2.91
CA MET A 41 -1.34 1.72 2.60
C MET A 41 -0.03 1.56 1.83
N PRO A 42 0.09 2.12 0.62
CA PRO A 42 1.33 2.08 -0.14
C PRO A 42 2.36 3.06 0.42
N PRO A 43 3.66 2.69 0.47
CA PRO A 43 4.71 3.66 0.69
C PRO A 43 4.87 4.54 -0.56
N VAL A 44 5.37 5.77 -0.37
CA VAL A 44 5.56 6.76 -1.44
C VAL A 44 6.42 6.21 -2.59
N SER A 45 7.41 5.39 -2.27
CA SER A 45 8.31 4.73 -3.23
C SER A 45 7.56 3.85 -4.25
N LEU A 46 6.43 3.25 -3.84
CA LEU A 46 5.59 2.39 -4.68
C LEU A 46 4.54 3.18 -5.44
N MET A 47 4.02 4.27 -4.87
CA MET A 47 3.04 5.12 -5.53
C MET A 47 3.56 5.69 -6.86
N THR A 48 4.82 6.12 -6.88
CA THR A 48 5.46 6.67 -8.11
C THR A 48 5.65 5.65 -9.23
N LYS A 49 5.57 4.34 -8.92
CA LYS A 49 5.76 3.23 -9.85
C LYS A 49 4.48 2.43 -10.09
N ALA A 50 3.37 2.91 -9.53
CA ALA A 50 2.10 2.22 -9.57
C ALA A 50 1.42 2.37 -10.93
N TYR A 51 0.76 1.31 -11.35
CA TYR A 51 -0.18 1.31 -12.46
C TYR A 51 -1.59 1.13 -11.91
N THR A 52 -2.50 1.99 -12.34
CA THR A 52 -3.91 1.88 -11.98
C THR A 52 -4.59 0.84 -12.86
N VAL A 53 -5.25 -0.12 -12.22
CA VAL A 53 -6.00 -1.21 -12.84
C VAL A 53 -7.45 -1.09 -12.39
N THR A 54 -8.34 -0.92 -13.36
CA THR A 54 -9.78 -0.85 -13.10
C THR A 54 -10.43 -2.14 -13.57
N GLU A 55 -11.04 -2.88 -12.64
CA GLU A 55 -11.69 -4.15 -12.92
C GLU A 55 -13.18 -4.08 -12.59
N ARG A 56 -14.01 -4.82 -13.33
CA ARG A 56 -15.41 -5.06 -12.95
C ARG A 56 -15.49 -6.34 -12.14
N LYS A 57 -15.80 -6.22 -10.84
CA LYS A 57 -15.99 -7.36 -9.95
C LYS A 57 -17.43 -7.34 -9.41
N ALA A 58 -18.18 -8.41 -9.66
CA ALA A 58 -19.58 -8.54 -9.26
C ALA A 58 -20.47 -7.34 -9.67
N GLY A 59 -20.28 -6.83 -10.90
CA GLY A 59 -21.02 -5.69 -11.43
C GLY A 59 -20.55 -4.31 -10.92
N LYS A 60 -19.66 -4.25 -9.92
CA LYS A 60 -19.07 -2.99 -9.43
C LYS A 60 -17.72 -2.72 -10.07
N ARG A 61 -17.42 -1.46 -10.35
CA ARG A 61 -16.11 -1.00 -10.83
C ARG A 61 -15.19 -0.84 -9.62
N VAL A 62 -14.11 -1.61 -9.57
CA VAL A 62 -13.11 -1.57 -8.51
C VAL A 62 -11.81 -1.04 -9.11
N THR A 63 -11.32 0.05 -8.54
CA THR A 63 -9.99 0.58 -8.88
C THR A 63 -8.97 0.02 -7.90
N SER A 64 -7.87 -0.48 -8.44
CA SER A 64 -6.73 -0.95 -7.66
C SER A 64 -5.45 -0.41 -8.27
N HIS A 65 -4.42 -0.28 -7.45
CA HIS A 65 -3.10 0.13 -7.90
C HIS A 65 -2.15 -1.03 -7.72
N VAL A 66 -1.28 -1.22 -8.72
CA VAL A 66 -0.35 -2.35 -8.76
C VAL A 66 1.05 -1.84 -9.08
N ALA A 67 2.03 -2.26 -8.29
CA ALA A 67 3.45 -1.97 -8.51
C ALA A 67 4.30 -3.23 -8.38
N LYS A 68 5.54 -3.20 -8.86
CA LYS A 68 6.49 -4.32 -8.74
C LYS A 68 7.49 -4.06 -7.62
N LEU A 69 7.69 -5.04 -6.75
CA LEU A 69 8.70 -5.00 -5.69
C LEU A 69 9.35 -6.37 -5.48
N SER A 70 10.68 -6.44 -5.56
CA SER A 70 11.46 -7.65 -5.28
C SER A 70 10.96 -8.92 -6.01
N GLY A 71 10.49 -8.77 -7.27
CA GLY A 71 9.94 -9.89 -8.06
C GLY A 71 8.48 -10.25 -7.76
N CYS A 72 7.82 -9.51 -6.87
CA CYS A 72 6.40 -9.65 -6.54
C CYS A 72 5.57 -8.52 -7.16
N LEU A 73 4.28 -8.78 -7.38
CA LEU A 73 3.29 -7.74 -7.61
C LEU A 73 2.72 -7.30 -6.26
N VAL A 74 2.76 -6.01 -6.00
CA VAL A 74 2.16 -5.39 -4.81
C VAL A 74 0.90 -4.68 -5.25
N ARG A 75 -0.23 -4.97 -4.61
CA ARG A 75 -1.54 -4.40 -4.92
C ARG A 75 -2.16 -3.75 -3.69
N TRP A 76 -2.80 -2.61 -3.89
CA TRP A 76 -3.69 -2.00 -2.91
C TRP A 76 -4.95 -1.49 -3.62
N TYR A 77 -6.00 -1.28 -2.84
CA TYR A 77 -7.27 -0.76 -3.33
C TYR A 77 -7.41 0.69 -2.92
N ASP A 78 -8.05 1.50 -3.75
CA ASP A 78 -8.53 2.79 -3.30
C ASP A 78 -9.63 2.53 -2.26
N SER A 79 -9.30 2.69 -0.98
CA SER A 79 -10.31 2.75 0.06
C SER A 79 -11.11 4.04 -0.14
N GLU A 80 -12.43 3.98 -0.08
CA GLU A 80 -13.32 5.16 -0.07
C GLU A 80 -13.22 6.00 1.24
N LEU A 81 -12.09 5.97 1.95
CA LEU A 81 -11.88 6.65 3.24
C LEU A 81 -10.77 7.73 3.15
N PRO A 82 -10.92 8.83 3.90
CA PRO A 82 -10.65 10.19 3.43
C PRO A 82 -9.16 10.53 3.42
N GLU A 83 -8.82 11.52 2.58
CA GLU A 83 -7.49 12.11 2.33
C GLU A 83 -6.65 12.43 3.59
N ALA A 84 -7.25 12.46 4.78
CA ALA A 84 -6.63 12.85 6.06
C ALA A 84 -5.44 11.97 6.50
N PHE A 85 -5.45 10.66 6.27
CA PHE A 85 -4.36 9.79 6.75
C PHE A 85 -3.08 9.93 5.90
N PHE A 86 -3.23 10.31 4.62
CA PHE A 86 -2.09 10.69 3.77
C PHE A 86 -1.45 12.01 4.22
N ILE A 87 -2.25 12.93 4.78
CA ILE A 87 -1.77 14.21 5.30
C ILE A 87 -0.87 13.98 6.52
N THR A 88 -1.22 13.07 7.43
CA THR A 88 -0.45 12.87 8.68
C THR A 88 0.96 12.31 8.51
N GLN A 89 1.24 11.57 7.42
CA GLN A 89 2.63 11.17 7.10
C GLN A 89 3.47 12.34 6.54
N HIS A 90 2.83 13.43 6.10
CA HIS A 90 3.45 14.64 5.57
C HIS A 90 3.47 15.81 6.56
N LEU A 91 2.80 15.69 7.71
CA LEU A 91 2.82 16.73 8.73
C LEU A 91 4.12 16.60 9.52
N ASN A 92 5.02 17.53 9.20
CA ASN A 92 6.25 17.82 9.91
C ASN A 92 6.03 17.71 11.44
N PRO A 93 6.82 16.90 12.18
CA PRO A 93 6.74 16.82 13.64
C PRO A 93 7.02 18.16 14.36
N TYR A 94 7.44 19.19 13.61
CA TYR A 94 7.66 20.54 14.10
C TYR A 94 6.65 21.59 13.59
N ALA A 95 5.53 21.20 12.97
CA ALA A 95 4.49 22.16 12.59
C ALA A 95 3.61 22.50 13.82
N PRO A 96 3.81 23.65 14.50
CA PRO A 96 3.11 23.96 15.75
C PRO A 96 1.64 24.33 15.53
N GLU A 97 1.24 24.50 14.27
CA GLU A 97 -0.07 25.01 13.86
C GLU A 97 -1.16 23.93 13.86
N LEU A 98 -0.79 22.68 14.16
CA LEU A 98 -1.69 21.53 14.28
C LEU A 98 -1.97 21.12 15.73
N ILE A 99 -1.49 21.91 16.71
CA ILE A 99 -2.06 21.84 18.05
C ILE A 99 -3.46 22.40 17.92
N ALA A 100 -4.43 21.49 17.80
CA ALA A 100 -5.85 21.78 17.86
C ALA A 100 -6.15 22.68 19.07
N SER A 101 -6.22 23.98 18.85
CA SER A 101 -6.90 24.88 19.75
C SER A 101 -8.39 24.58 19.58
N TRP A 102 -8.93 23.86 20.56
CA TRP A 102 -10.36 23.76 20.74
C TRP A 102 -10.94 25.18 20.79
N PRO A 103 -12.09 25.47 20.16
CA PRO A 103 -12.71 26.78 20.32
C PRO A 103 -13.15 26.92 21.78
N THR A 104 -12.48 27.80 22.52
CA THR A 104 -12.95 28.25 23.82
C THR A 104 -14.18 29.12 23.57
N ASN A 105 -15.37 28.58 23.83
CA ASN A 105 -16.56 29.42 23.97
C ASN A 105 -16.43 30.20 25.29
N LEU A 106 -16.10 31.48 25.19
CA LEU A 106 -16.35 32.51 26.20
C LEU A 106 -16.86 33.77 25.50
#